data_AF-A0A9Q4QQV4-F1
#
_entry.id   AF-A0A9Q4QQV4-F1
#
_cell.length_a   1.000
_cell.length_b   1.000
_cell.length_c   1.000
_cell.angle_alpha   90.00
_cell.angle_beta   90.00
_cell.angle_gamma   90.00
#
_symmetry.space_group_name_H-M   'P 1'
#
loop_
_entity.id
_entity.type
_entity.pdbx_description
1 polymer ?
#
loop_
_entity_poly.entity_id
_entity_poly.type
_entity_poly.pdbx_seq_one_letter_code
_entity_poly.pdbx_strand_id
1 'polypeptide(L)' 'MTNKLEIAGSINDKPFATEALKNIIKTLPGLSGQLFIGYPYLIDAKDEYFVDAALVSHSKGIVLFDLIE' A
#
# COMPACT_ATOMS: atom_id res chain seq x y z
N MET A 1 -11.14 20.16 1.32
CA MET A 1 -10.29 19.41 0.38
C MET A 1 -10.69 17.95 0.49
N THR A 2 -11.16 17.34 -0.59
CA THR A 2 -11.61 15.94 -0.59
C THR A 2 -10.39 15.06 -0.39
N ASN A 3 -10.29 14.42 0.78
CA ASN A 3 -9.18 13.57 1.16
C ASN A 3 -9.23 12.28 0.31
N LYS A 4 -8.65 12.34 -0.89
CA LYS A 4 -8.73 11.29 -1.92
C LYS A 4 -7.61 10.27 -1.69
N LEU A 5 -7.93 8.99 -1.90
CA LEU A 5 -6.93 7.92 -1.94
C LEU A 5 -6.30 7.89 -3.33
N GLU A 6 -4.98 7.98 -3.40
CA GLU A 6 -4.19 7.81 -4.61
C GLU A 6 -3.49 6.45 -4.60
N ILE A 7 -3.32 5.85 -5.78
CA ILE A 7 -2.62 4.57 -5.93
C ILE A 7 -1.49 4.79 -6.93
N ALA A 8 -0.27 4.51 -6.52
CA ALA A 8 0.95 4.62 -7.30
C ALA A 8 1.70 3.29 -7.29
N GLY A 9 2.40 2.95 -8.37
CA GLY A 9 3.20 1.73 -8.44
C GLY A 9 2.87 0.81 -9.61
N SER A 10 3.51 -0.35 -9.62
CA SER A 10 3.52 -1.31 -10.74
C SER A 10 3.16 -2.73 -10.27
N ILE A 11 3.38 -3.71 -11.15
CA ILE A 11 3.18 -5.15 -10.93
C ILE A 11 4.17 -5.68 -9.88
N ASN A 12 3.68 -6.48 -8.94
CA ASN A 12 4.48 -7.40 -8.12
C ASN A 12 4.22 -8.85 -8.58
N ASP A 13 4.82 -9.82 -7.89
CA ASP A 13 4.63 -11.24 -8.14
C ASP A 13 3.28 -11.81 -7.62
N LYS A 14 2.41 -10.96 -7.06
CA LYS A 14 1.12 -11.32 -6.43
C LYS A 14 -0.05 -10.52 -7.04
N PRO A 15 -0.37 -10.72 -8.34
CA PRO A 15 -1.31 -9.88 -9.07
C PRO A 15 -2.76 -9.99 -8.57
N PHE A 16 -3.23 -11.15 -8.11
CA PHE A 16 -4.62 -11.30 -7.66
C PHE A 16 -4.81 -10.64 -6.29
N ALA A 17 -3.88 -10.86 -5.36
CA ALA A 17 -3.90 -10.23 -4.05
C ALA A 17 -3.78 -8.69 -4.17
N THR A 18 -2.95 -8.22 -5.10
CA THR A 18 -2.75 -6.79 -5.39
C THR A 18 -4.02 -6.13 -5.91
N GLU A 19 -4.70 -6.75 -6.88
CA GLU A 19 -5.97 -6.22 -7.39
C GLU A 19 -7.06 -6.24 -6.32
N ALA A 20 -7.11 -7.28 -5.49
CA ALA A 20 -8.02 -7.33 -4.34
C ALA A 20 -7.78 -6.16 -3.38
N LEU A 21 -6.51 -5.88 -3.02
CA LEU A 21 -6.13 -4.74 -2.19
C LEU A 21 -6.55 -3.40 -2.81
N LYS A 22 -6.27 -3.19 -4.11
CA LYS A 22 -6.62 -1.95 -4.83
C LYS A 22 -8.13 -1.70 -4.87
N ASN A 23 -8.92 -2.77 -4.91
CA ASN A 23 -10.38 -2.67 -4.94
C ASN A 23 -10.95 -2.39 -3.54
N ILE A 24 -10.54 -3.14 -2.52
CA ILE A 24 -11.08 -2.96 -1.16
C ILE A 24 -10.70 -1.61 -0.56
N ILE A 25 -9.48 -1.13 -0.81
CA ILE A 25 -9.00 0.10 -0.17
C ILE A 25 -9.79 1.34 -0.62
N LYS A 26 -10.32 1.33 -1.85
CA LYS A 26 -11.14 2.41 -2.41
C LYS A 26 -12.55 2.47 -1.81
N THR A 27 -13.03 1.36 -1.22
CA THR A 27 -14.36 1.29 -0.63
C THR A 27 -14.37 1.64 0.86
N LEU A 28 -13.20 1.77 1.50
CA LEU A 28 -13.07 2.07 2.92
C LEU A 28 -13.42 3.55 3.20
N PRO A 29 -14.52 3.83 3.92
CA PRO A 29 -14.94 5.21 4.17
C PRO A 29 -13.95 5.93 5.09
N GLY A 30 -13.67 7.19 4.76
CA GLY A 30 -12.76 8.05 5.54
C GLY A 30 -11.27 7.70 5.41
N LEU A 31 -10.91 6.75 4.55
CA LEU A 31 -9.52 6.46 4.22
C LEU A 31 -9.00 7.45 3.17
N SER A 32 -7.79 7.97 3.41
CA SER A 32 -7.15 8.94 2.52
C SER A 32 -5.63 8.81 2.60
N GLY A 33 -4.94 9.28 1.57
CA GLY A 33 -3.49 9.14 1.45
C GLY A 33 -3.07 8.45 0.16
N GLN A 34 -1.92 7.80 0.18
CA GLN A 34 -1.32 7.19 -1.01
C GLN A 34 -0.92 5.74 -0.76
N LEU A 35 -1.43 4.82 -1.58
CA LEU A 35 -1.03 3.42 -1.60
C LEU A 35 0.05 3.21 -2.67
N PHE A 36 1.23 2.79 -2.25
CA PHE A 36 2.35 2.39 -3.09
C PHE A 36 2.33 0.87 -3.28
N ILE A 37 2.49 0.39 -4.52
CA ILE A 37 2.45 -1.04 -4.87
C ILE A 37 3.68 -1.42 -5.68
N GLY A 38 4.21 -2.62 -5.43
CA GLY A 38 5.34 -3.15 -6.19
C GLY A 38 6.66 -2.90 -5.47
N TYR A 39 6.93 -3.72 -4.45
CA TYR A 39 8.15 -3.73 -3.66
C TYR A 39 8.56 -2.37 -3.05
N PRO A 40 7.69 -1.67 -2.29
CA PRO A 40 8.16 -0.61 -1.41
C PRO A 40 9.34 -1.09 -0.57
N TYR A 41 10.42 -0.31 -0.65
CA TYR A 41 11.70 -0.59 -0.01
C TYR A 41 11.81 0.18 1.29
N LEU A 42 11.99 -0.54 2.40
CA LEU A 42 12.18 0.01 3.73
C LEU A 42 13.59 -0.31 4.20
N ILE A 43 14.32 0.73 4.60
CA ILE A 43 15.67 0.60 5.15
C ILE A 43 15.58 0.96 6.63
N ASP A 44 16.04 0.06 7.49
CA ASP A 44 16.42 0.43 8.86
C ASP A 44 17.96 0.42 9.01
N ALA A 45 18.47 0.78 10.18
CA ALA A 45 19.92 0.89 10.41
C ALA A 45 20.69 -0.44 10.31
N LYS A 46 20.01 -1.58 10.22
CA LYS A 46 20.57 -2.94 10.20
C LYS A 46 20.13 -3.75 8.99
N ASP A 47 18.86 -3.65 8.61
CA ASP A 47 18.22 -4.57 7.68
C ASP A 47 17.37 -3.84 6.63
N GLU A 48 17.20 -4.53 5.51
CA GLU A 48 16.36 -4.11 4.39
C GLU A 48 15.11 -4.98 4.33
N TYR A 49 13.95 -4.34 4.26
CA TYR A 49 12.66 -5.03 4.18
C TYR A 49 11.95 -4.67 2.89
N PHE A 50 11.54 -5.70 2.17
CA PHE A 50 10.65 -5.57 1.02
C PHE A 50 9.24 -5.94 1.47
N VAL A 51 8.29 -5.06 1.18
CA VAL A 51 6.87 -5.30 1.37
C VAL A 51 6.16 -5.13 0.03
N ASP A 52 5.00 -5.75 -0.16
CA ASP A 52 4.31 -5.71 -1.45
C ASP A 52 3.63 -4.38 -1.73
N ALA A 53 3.14 -3.74 -0.66
CA ALA A 53 2.52 -2.43 -0.72
C ALA A 53 2.68 -1.66 0.60
N ALA A 54 2.58 -0.34 0.52
CA ALA A 54 2.61 0.57 1.66
C ALA A 54 1.56 1.67 1.49
N LEU A 55 0.66 1.83 2.46
CA LEU A 55 -0.26 2.95 2.53
C LEU A 55 0.31 4.01 3.47
N VAL A 56 0.51 5.21 2.94
CA VAL A 56 0.84 6.41 3.73
C VAL A 56 -0.43 7.24 3.90
N SER A 57 -0.94 7.32 5.13
CA SER A 57 -2.20 7.97 5.46
C SER A 57 -2.05 8.88 6.67
N HIS A 58 -2.60 10.10 6.59
CA HIS A 58 -2.61 11.01 7.73
C HIS A 58 -3.45 10.47 8.91
N SER A 59 -4.51 9.70 8.65
CA SER A 59 -5.39 9.19 9.70
C SER A 59 -4.97 7.84 10.26
N LYS A 60 -4.07 7.11 9.57
CA LYS A 60 -3.64 5.76 9.94
C LYS A 60 -2.13 5.58 10.10
N GLY A 61 -1.32 6.59 9.77
CA GLY A 61 0.13 6.48 9.71
C GLY A 61 0.57 5.69 8.48
N ILE A 62 1.59 4.84 8.64
CA ILE A 62 2.09 3.94 7.60
C ILE A 62 1.55 2.54 7.87
N VAL A 63 0.88 1.95 6.87
CA VAL A 63 0.40 0.56 6.91
C VAL A 63 1.14 -0.23 5.84
N LEU A 64 1.84 -1.28 6.23
CA LEU A 64 2.59 -2.15 5.34
C LEU A 64 1.80 -3.42 5.04
N PHE A 65 1.87 -3.88 3.80
CA PHE A 65 1.18 -5.09 3.35
C PHE A 65 2.21 -6.09 2.87
N ASP A 66 2.21 -7.26 3.50
CA ASP A 66 2.76 -8.50 2.94
C ASP A 66 1.56 -9.31 2.42
N LEU A 67 1.44 -9.37 1.10
CA LEU A 67 0.35 -10.02 0.41
C LEU A 67 0.61 -11.53 0.31
N ILE A 68 -0.47 -12.30 0.28
CA ILE A 68 -0.45 -13.75 0.04
C ILE A 68 -1.41 -14.07 -1.09
N GLU A 69 -1.06 -15.07 -1.91
CA GLU A 69 -1.85 -15.51 -3.07
C GLU A 69 -1.94 -17.04 -3.12
#